data_AF-K8Y1C0-F1
#
_entry.id   AF-K8Y1C0-F1
#
_cell.length_a   1.000
_cell.length_b   1.000
_cell.length_c   1.000
_cell.angle_alpha   90.00
_cell.angle_beta   90.00
_cell.angle_gamma   90.00
#
_symmetry.space_group_name_H-M   'P 1'
#
loop_
_entity.id
_entity.type
_entity.pdbx_description
1 polymer ?
#
loop_
_entity_poly.entity_id
_entity_poly.type
_entity_poly.pdbx_seq_one_letter_code
_entity_poly.pdbx_strand_id
1 'polypeptide(L)'
;MLPLRFGAVMSDRDAVVNELLAEHHDEFASAHGELEGFAQYLIKGRCVEESIVREIVDEIPKASALLESIRGQPEERTRDARIALGELIRHSLEDKRETDTRITLEALSPLTDTVTVREPTHDEDAVQIAILLEVDRQDELEQTVGDLAARWDNRVTMRILGPMAPYDFVVRPKPED
;
A
#
# COMPACT_ATOMS: atom_id res chain seq x y z
N MET A 1 -19.67 -9.90 10.62
CA MET A 1 -18.69 -10.37 11.63
C MET A 1 -17.64 -9.28 11.79
N LEU A 2 -17.57 -8.65 12.96
CA LEU A 2 -16.62 -7.57 13.25
C LEU A 2 -15.23 -8.18 13.56
N PRO A 3 -14.16 -7.87 12.81
CA PRO A 3 -12.85 -8.40 13.10
C PRO A 3 -12.21 -7.66 14.30
N LEU A 4 -12.09 -8.35 15.44
CA LEU A 4 -11.27 -7.90 16.56
C LEU A 4 -9.80 -8.27 16.30
N ARG A 5 -8.87 -7.31 16.45
CA ARG A 5 -7.43 -7.62 16.49
C ARG A 5 -7.13 -8.31 17.83
N PHE A 6 -6.58 -9.52 17.78
CA PHE A 6 -6.15 -10.27 18.96
C PHE A 6 -5.13 -9.46 19.78
N GLY A 7 -5.43 -9.26 21.07
CA GLY A 7 -4.57 -8.52 22.00
C GLY A 7 -5.21 -8.13 23.34
N ALA A 8 -6.51 -8.34 23.56
CA ALA A 8 -7.12 -8.14 24.87
C ALA A 8 -6.84 -9.36 25.76
N VAL A 9 -5.76 -9.31 26.55
CA VAL A 9 -5.66 -10.17 27.74
C VAL A 9 -6.56 -9.52 28.79
N MET A 10 -7.74 -10.10 29.02
CA MET A 10 -8.59 -9.71 30.14
C MET A 10 -8.99 -10.95 30.92
N SER A 11 -8.82 -10.84 32.23
CA SER A 11 -9.04 -11.88 33.20
C SER A 11 -10.55 -12.02 33.41
N ASP A 12 -11.06 -13.19 33.05
CA ASP A 12 -12.39 -13.71 33.40
C ASP A 12 -13.51 -13.57 32.34
N ARG A 13 -14.29 -14.64 32.23
CA ARG A 13 -15.20 -14.96 31.11
C ARG A 13 -16.61 -14.40 31.31
N ASP A 14 -16.97 -14.05 32.54
CA ASP A 14 -18.34 -13.66 32.91
C ASP A 14 -18.56 -12.13 32.99
N ALA A 15 -17.50 -11.31 32.94
CA ALA A 15 -17.61 -9.84 32.88
C ALA A 15 -17.90 -9.29 31.46
N VAL A 16 -17.71 -10.12 30.43
CA VAL A 16 -17.74 -9.71 29.01
C VAL A 16 -19.15 -9.35 28.51
N VAL A 17 -20.20 -9.97 29.07
CA VAL A 17 -21.55 -9.85 28.48
C VAL A 17 -22.31 -8.64 29.00
N ASN A 18 -22.09 -8.23 30.26
CA ASN A 18 -22.92 -7.19 30.88
C ASN A 18 -22.28 -5.79 30.89
N GLU A 19 -20.96 -5.67 31.01
CA GLU A 19 -20.32 -4.33 31.03
C GLU A 19 -19.99 -3.84 29.61
N LEU A 20 -19.46 -4.70 28.72
CA LEU A 20 -18.95 -4.25 27.43
C LEU A 20 -20.03 -4.07 26.34
N LEU A 21 -21.15 -4.80 26.46
CA LEU A 21 -22.25 -4.75 25.48
C LEU A 21 -23.35 -3.76 25.85
N ALA A 22 -23.48 -3.37 27.13
CA ALA A 22 -24.54 -2.46 27.56
C ALA A 22 -24.13 -0.98 27.41
N GLU A 23 -22.87 -0.62 27.70
CA GLU A 23 -22.40 0.77 27.62
C GLU A 23 -22.06 1.25 26.19
N HIS A 24 -21.81 0.33 25.25
CA HIS A 24 -21.41 0.67 23.88
C HIS A 24 -22.33 0.11 22.78
N HIS A 25 -23.52 -0.37 23.14
CA HIS A 25 -24.46 -0.98 22.18
C HIS A 25 -24.75 -0.09 20.98
N ASP A 26 -24.87 1.23 21.19
CA ASP A 26 -25.21 2.19 20.15
C ASP A 26 -24.01 2.55 19.24
N GLU A 27 -22.78 2.55 19.76
CA GLU A 27 -21.55 2.72 18.96
C GLU A 27 -21.26 1.48 18.10
N PHE A 28 -21.46 0.27 18.63
CA PHE A 28 -21.32 -0.96 17.86
C PHE A 28 -22.45 -1.17 16.85
N ALA A 29 -23.67 -0.70 17.13
CA ALA A 29 -24.80 -0.77 16.19
C ALA A 29 -24.64 0.25 15.04
N SER A 30 -24.14 1.46 15.31
CA SER A 30 -23.88 2.46 14.28
C SER A 30 -22.74 2.01 13.33
N ALA A 31 -21.68 1.41 13.86
CA ALA A 31 -20.61 0.81 13.06
C ALA A 31 -21.04 -0.46 12.29
N HIS A 32 -22.10 -1.17 12.74
CA HIS A 32 -22.66 -2.31 12.00
C HIS A 32 -23.46 -1.88 10.75
N GLY A 33 -24.09 -0.70 10.77
CA GLY A 33 -24.84 -0.19 9.62
C GLY A 33 -23.96 0.40 8.50
N GLU A 34 -22.79 0.97 8.85
CA GLU A 34 -21.88 1.61 7.89
C GLU A 34 -21.00 0.62 7.11
N LEU A 35 -20.78 -0.60 7.63
CA LEU A 35 -19.90 -1.61 7.02
C LEU A 35 -20.66 -2.71 6.27
N GLU A 36 -22.00 -2.73 6.34
CA GLU A 36 -22.81 -3.70 5.61
C GLU A 36 -22.81 -3.36 4.11
N GLY A 37 -22.29 -4.27 3.28
CA GLY A 37 -22.13 -4.05 1.84
C GLY A 37 -20.78 -3.44 1.43
N PHE A 38 -19.92 -3.06 2.38
CA PHE A 38 -18.56 -2.58 2.12
C PHE A 38 -17.51 -3.66 2.40
N ALA A 39 -16.45 -3.66 1.60
CA ALA A 39 -15.28 -4.50 1.79
C ALA A 39 -14.00 -3.69 1.62
N GLN A 40 -12.94 -4.18 2.27
CA GLN A 40 -11.62 -3.65 2.01
C GLN A 40 -10.99 -4.34 0.81
N TYR A 41 -10.35 -3.53 -0.02
CA TYR A 41 -9.50 -3.98 -1.12
C TYR A 41 -8.09 -3.40 -0.93
N LEU A 42 -7.07 -4.20 -1.23
CA LEU A 42 -5.67 -3.78 -1.18
C LEU A 42 -5.12 -3.75 -2.61
N ILE A 43 -4.80 -2.56 -3.08
CA ILE A 43 -4.14 -2.32 -4.36
C ILE A 43 -2.64 -2.38 -4.12
N LYS A 44 -1.98 -3.30 -4.84
CA LYS A 44 -0.54 -3.45 -4.82
C LYS A 44 0.04 -3.24 -6.21
N GLY A 45 1.02 -2.36 -6.32
CA GLY A 45 1.86 -2.21 -7.50
C GLY A 45 3.29 -2.63 -7.16
N ARG A 46 3.90 -3.49 -7.97
CA ARG A 46 5.31 -3.86 -7.85
C ARG A 46 6.08 -3.51 -9.12
N CYS A 47 7.16 -2.76 -8.97
CA CYS A 47 8.09 -2.45 -10.05
C CYS A 47 8.77 -3.72 -10.57
N VAL A 48 8.95 -3.78 -11.89
CA VAL A 48 9.85 -4.75 -12.52
C VAL A 48 11.27 -4.20 -12.38
N GLU A 49 12.10 -4.83 -11.55
CA GLU A 49 13.44 -4.35 -11.17
C GLU A 49 14.29 -3.97 -12.39
N GLU A 50 14.36 -4.84 -13.41
CA GLU A 50 15.17 -4.58 -14.60
C GLU A 50 14.68 -3.35 -15.39
N SER A 51 13.36 -3.21 -15.53
CA SER A 51 12.75 -2.08 -16.25
C SER A 51 13.02 -0.77 -15.51
N ILE A 52 12.78 -0.73 -14.20
CA ILE A 52 12.87 0.50 -13.42
C ILE A 52 14.33 0.95 -13.23
N VAL A 53 15.26 0.00 -13.06
CA VAL A 53 16.70 0.33 -12.98
C VAL A 53 17.20 0.87 -14.31
N ARG A 54 16.80 0.27 -15.45
CA ARG A 54 17.14 0.77 -16.78
C ARG A 54 16.60 2.18 -17.00
N GLU A 55 15.33 2.41 -16.68
CA GLU A 55 14.69 3.73 -16.75
C GLU A 55 15.47 4.78 -15.93
N ILE A 56 15.82 4.48 -14.68
CA ILE A 56 16.58 5.40 -13.82
C ILE A 56 17.97 5.71 -14.40
N VAL A 57 18.66 4.70 -14.95
CA VAL A 57 19.98 4.89 -15.57
C VAL A 57 19.90 5.76 -16.82
N ASP A 58 18.85 5.58 -17.63
CA ASP A 58 18.63 6.35 -18.86
C ASP A 58 18.20 7.80 -18.57
N GLU A 59 17.43 8.03 -17.51
CA GLU A 59 16.94 9.36 -17.10
C GLU A 59 18.01 10.19 -16.38
N ILE A 60 18.93 9.56 -15.64
CA ILE A 60 19.86 10.26 -14.75
C ILE A 60 21.29 10.16 -15.29
N PRO A 61 21.85 11.23 -15.88
CA PRO A 61 23.21 11.20 -16.46
C PRO A 61 24.29 10.75 -15.47
N LYS A 62 24.13 11.09 -14.19
CA LYS A 62 25.04 10.67 -13.12
C LYS A 62 25.01 9.14 -12.90
N ALA A 63 23.84 8.51 -12.99
CA ALA A 63 23.70 7.05 -12.87
C ALA A 63 24.42 6.34 -14.02
N SER A 64 24.21 6.82 -15.24
CA SER A 64 24.91 6.34 -16.44
C SER A 64 26.44 6.47 -16.30
N ALA A 65 26.93 7.62 -15.84
CA ALA A 65 28.36 7.84 -15.64
C ALA A 65 28.97 6.90 -14.57
N LEU A 66 28.23 6.66 -13.47
CA LEU A 66 28.64 5.71 -12.44
C LEU A 66 28.69 4.29 -12.99
N LEU A 67 27.66 3.86 -13.74
CA LEU A 67 27.61 2.54 -14.35
C LEU A 67 28.80 2.29 -15.29
N GLU A 68 29.13 3.26 -16.16
CA GLU A 68 30.28 3.18 -17.06
C GLU A 68 31.61 3.16 -16.30
N SER A 69 31.73 3.88 -15.18
CA SER A 69 32.94 3.84 -14.33
C SER A 69 33.14 2.48 -13.63
N ILE A 70 32.07 1.73 -13.41
CA ILE A 70 32.09 0.40 -12.77
C ILE A 70 32.41 -0.69 -13.80
N ARG A 71 31.98 -0.49 -15.05
CA ARG A 71 32.01 -1.51 -16.11
C ARG A 71 33.44 -1.97 -16.41
N GLY A 72 33.69 -3.28 -16.31
CA GLY A 72 34.98 -3.89 -16.62
C GLY A 72 36.11 -3.58 -15.62
N GLN A 73 35.80 -2.96 -14.48
CA GLN A 73 36.77 -2.66 -13.43
C GLN A 73 36.67 -3.64 -12.25
N PRO A 74 37.76 -3.89 -11.51
CA PRO A 74 37.73 -4.70 -10.29
C PRO A 74 36.81 -4.12 -9.22
N GLU A 75 36.22 -4.98 -8.40
CA GLU A 75 35.28 -4.58 -7.34
C GLU A 75 35.96 -3.68 -6.30
N GLU A 76 37.21 -3.97 -5.96
CA GLU A 76 37.99 -3.24 -4.95
C GLU A 76 38.25 -1.78 -5.37
N ARG A 77 38.26 -1.50 -6.68
CA ARG A 77 38.45 -0.15 -7.23
C ARG A 77 37.16 0.61 -7.49
N THR A 78 36.01 -0.08 -7.41
CA THR A 78 34.69 0.47 -7.78
C THR A 78 33.71 0.51 -6.62
N ARG A 79 34.12 0.08 -5.42
CA ARG A 79 33.27 0.02 -4.23
C ARG A 79 32.48 1.31 -3.99
N ASP A 80 33.15 2.46 -3.98
CA ASP A 80 32.51 3.75 -3.72
C ASP A 80 31.51 4.13 -4.84
N ALA A 81 31.85 3.85 -6.10
CA ALA A 81 30.97 4.10 -7.24
C ALA A 81 29.72 3.20 -7.20
N ARG A 82 29.87 1.93 -6.78
CA ARG A 82 28.75 0.99 -6.61
C ARG A 82 27.81 1.42 -5.49
N ILE A 83 28.36 1.88 -4.35
CA ILE A 83 27.57 2.43 -3.24
C ILE A 83 26.79 3.65 -3.73
N ALA A 84 27.46 4.62 -4.37
CA ALA A 84 26.82 5.82 -4.87
C ALA A 84 25.73 5.53 -5.92
N LEU A 85 25.93 4.53 -6.77
CA LEU A 85 24.91 4.10 -7.74
C LEU A 85 23.70 3.49 -7.03
N GLY A 86 23.92 2.61 -6.05
CA GLY A 86 22.84 2.00 -5.27
C GLY A 86 22.02 3.04 -4.49
N GLU A 87 22.68 4.01 -3.85
CA GLU A 87 22.01 5.12 -3.15
C GLU A 87 21.15 5.96 -4.10
N LEU A 88 21.67 6.25 -5.30
CA LEU A 88 20.97 7.03 -6.31
C LEU A 88 19.75 6.28 -6.84
N ILE A 89 19.87 4.98 -7.11
CA ILE A 89 18.74 4.14 -7.53
C ILE A 89 17.67 4.10 -6.44
N ARG A 90 18.05 3.86 -5.17
CA ARG A 90 17.12 3.83 -4.04
C ARG A 90 16.34 5.14 -3.91
N HIS A 91 17.03 6.29 -3.96
CA HIS A 91 16.37 7.58 -3.86
C HIS A 91 15.40 7.83 -5.03
N SER A 92 15.82 7.47 -6.25
CA SER A 92 14.96 7.59 -7.44
C SER A 92 13.72 6.69 -7.36
N LEU A 93 13.84 5.49 -6.77
CA LEU A 93 12.71 4.60 -6.52
C LEU A 93 11.74 5.19 -5.50
N GLU A 94 12.23 5.85 -4.45
CA GLU A 94 11.40 6.54 -3.47
C GLU A 94 10.57 7.67 -4.10
N ASP A 95 11.20 8.51 -4.91
CA ASP A 95 10.53 9.63 -5.59
C ASP A 95 9.47 9.12 -6.60
N LYS A 96 9.81 8.06 -7.36
CA LYS A 96 8.86 7.42 -8.28
C LYS A 96 7.70 6.78 -7.52
N ARG A 97 7.95 6.12 -6.38
CA ARG A 97 6.90 5.52 -5.52
C ARG A 97 5.93 6.57 -4.98
N GLU A 98 6.44 7.72 -4.51
CA GLU A 98 5.58 8.82 -4.05
C GLU A 98 4.68 9.31 -5.20
N THR A 99 5.27 9.49 -6.38
CA THR A 99 4.55 9.91 -7.59
C THR A 99 3.48 8.89 -8.01
N ASP A 100 3.83 7.61 -8.05
CA ASP A 100 2.92 6.52 -8.43
C ASP A 100 1.78 6.36 -7.43
N THR A 101 2.08 6.49 -6.13
CA THR A 101 1.08 6.48 -5.06
C THR A 101 0.09 7.63 -5.24
N ARG A 102 0.56 8.85 -5.50
CA ARG A 102 -0.32 10.02 -5.74
C ARG A 102 -1.20 9.80 -6.97
N ILE A 103 -0.63 9.35 -8.09
CA ILE A 103 -1.40 9.06 -9.31
C ILE A 103 -2.48 8.00 -9.05
N THR A 104 -2.17 6.97 -8.25
CA THR A 104 -3.15 5.95 -7.88
C THR A 104 -4.26 6.53 -7.01
N LEU A 105 -3.93 7.35 -6.00
CA LEU A 105 -4.93 8.01 -5.15
C LEU A 105 -5.86 8.91 -5.97
N GLU A 106 -5.32 9.69 -6.90
CA GLU A 106 -6.11 10.54 -7.80
C GLU A 106 -7.08 9.70 -8.64
N ALA A 107 -6.61 8.57 -9.18
CA ALA A 107 -7.45 7.65 -9.96
C ALA A 107 -8.53 6.95 -9.12
N LEU A 108 -8.26 6.64 -7.84
CA LEU A 108 -9.21 5.99 -6.93
C LEU A 108 -10.22 6.95 -6.30
N SER A 109 -9.94 8.26 -6.31
CA SER A 109 -10.80 9.29 -5.69
C SER A 109 -12.27 9.28 -6.14
N PRO A 110 -12.64 8.96 -7.40
CA PRO A 110 -14.05 8.86 -7.79
C PRO A 110 -14.76 7.63 -7.20
N LEU A 111 -14.00 6.64 -6.72
CA LEU A 111 -14.55 5.42 -6.15
C LEU A 111 -14.79 5.55 -4.66
N THR A 112 -13.84 6.14 -3.93
CA THR A 112 -13.91 6.24 -2.47
C THR A 112 -12.94 7.28 -1.93
N ASP A 113 -13.35 7.96 -0.87
CA ASP A 113 -12.50 8.85 -0.06
C ASP A 113 -11.85 8.11 1.11
N THR A 114 -12.23 6.85 1.36
CA THR A 114 -11.77 6.06 2.51
C THR A 114 -10.57 5.21 2.10
N VAL A 115 -9.37 5.78 2.27
CA VAL A 115 -8.11 5.21 1.82
C VAL A 115 -7.05 5.22 2.92
N THR A 116 -6.20 4.19 2.94
CA THR A 116 -5.03 4.08 3.81
C THR A 116 -3.81 3.71 2.96
N VAL A 117 -2.87 4.64 2.83
CA VAL A 117 -1.55 4.35 2.23
C VAL A 117 -0.73 3.58 3.25
N ARG A 118 -0.19 2.43 2.83
CA ARG A 118 0.69 1.61 3.66
C ARG A 118 2.13 1.84 3.30
N GLU A 119 3.01 1.70 4.28
CA GLU A 119 4.45 1.67 4.04
C GLU A 119 4.82 0.51 3.09
N PRO A 120 5.81 0.72 2.20
CA PRO A 120 6.33 -0.34 1.35
C PRO A 120 6.97 -1.44 2.22
N THR A 121 6.77 -2.69 1.81
CA THR A 121 7.38 -3.85 2.49
C THR A 121 8.62 -4.36 1.76
N HIS A 122 8.81 -3.92 0.52
CA HIS A 122 9.92 -4.26 -0.35
C HIS A 122 10.32 -3.01 -1.17
N ASP A 123 11.59 -2.89 -1.55
CA ASP A 123 12.09 -1.75 -2.32
C ASP A 123 11.40 -1.61 -3.69
N GLU A 124 10.96 -2.73 -4.25
CA GLU A 124 10.22 -2.79 -5.51
C GLU A 124 8.74 -2.41 -5.37
N ASP A 125 8.19 -2.29 -4.16
CA ASP A 125 6.78 -1.94 -4.00
C ASP A 125 6.58 -0.49 -4.48
N ALA A 126 5.80 -0.31 -5.55
CA ALA A 126 5.50 0.99 -6.16
C ALA A 126 4.26 1.64 -5.55
N VAL A 127 3.29 0.82 -5.16
CA VAL A 127 2.00 1.25 -4.62
C VAL A 127 1.52 0.22 -3.60
N GLN A 128 1.08 0.68 -2.42
CA GLN A 128 0.39 -0.17 -1.45
C GLN A 128 -0.73 0.61 -0.75
N ILE A 129 -1.94 0.52 -1.28
CA ILE A 129 -3.09 1.31 -0.83
C ILE A 129 -4.24 0.39 -0.47
N ALA A 130 -4.69 0.46 0.79
CA ALA A 130 -5.96 -0.13 1.19
C ALA A 130 -7.08 0.87 0.95
N ILE A 131 -8.22 0.41 0.44
CA ILE A 131 -9.43 1.21 0.29
C ILE A 131 -10.63 0.48 0.88
N LEU A 132 -11.63 1.23 1.32
CA LEU A 132 -12.95 0.71 1.65
C LEU A 132 -13.91 1.07 0.51
N LEU A 133 -14.57 0.07 -0.07
CA LEU A 133 -15.46 0.23 -1.21
C LEU A 133 -16.67 -0.70 -1.12
N GLU A 134 -17.81 -0.28 -1.66
CA GLU A 134 -18.99 -1.13 -1.84
C GLU A 134 -18.63 -2.34 -2.70
N VAL A 135 -19.05 -3.54 -2.27
CA VAL A 135 -18.77 -4.79 -2.98
C VAL A 135 -19.33 -4.76 -4.40
N ASP A 136 -20.48 -4.14 -4.60
CA ASP A 136 -21.15 -4.00 -5.90
C ASP A 136 -20.39 -3.10 -6.89
N ARG A 137 -19.43 -2.29 -6.40
CA ARG A 137 -18.59 -1.41 -7.23
C ARG A 137 -17.21 -2.02 -7.53
N GLN A 138 -17.01 -3.30 -7.25
CA GLN A 138 -15.74 -3.99 -7.52
C GLN A 138 -15.32 -3.90 -8.99
N ASP A 139 -16.25 -4.00 -9.94
CA ASP A 139 -15.94 -3.93 -11.36
C ASP A 139 -15.36 -2.55 -11.76
N GLU A 140 -15.83 -1.46 -11.13
CA GLU A 140 -15.28 -0.11 -11.34
C GLU A 140 -13.84 0.00 -10.82
N LEU A 141 -13.55 -0.64 -9.68
CA LEU A 141 -12.20 -0.74 -9.12
C LEU A 141 -11.28 -1.54 -10.05
N GLU A 142 -11.72 -2.69 -10.54
CA GLU A 142 -10.94 -3.53 -11.47
C GLU A 142 -10.62 -2.78 -12.75
N GLN A 143 -11.59 -2.04 -13.32
CA GLN A 143 -11.36 -1.20 -14.48
C GLN A 143 -10.34 -0.08 -14.20
N THR A 144 -10.49 0.64 -13.09
CA THR A 144 -9.60 1.75 -12.71
C THR A 144 -8.15 1.27 -12.51
N VAL A 145 -7.98 0.13 -11.82
CA VAL A 145 -6.66 -0.48 -11.62
C VAL A 145 -6.11 -1.06 -12.94
N GLY A 146 -6.97 -1.61 -13.79
CA GLY A 146 -6.61 -2.07 -15.13
C GLY A 146 -6.07 -0.95 -16.02
N ASP A 147 -6.71 0.22 -16.00
CA ASP A 147 -6.26 1.41 -16.75
C ASP A 147 -4.90 1.91 -16.25
N LEU A 148 -4.69 1.92 -14.93
CA LEU A 148 -3.37 2.23 -14.34
C LEU A 148 -2.31 1.21 -14.75
N ALA A 149 -2.64 -0.08 -14.74
CA ALA A 149 -1.74 -1.15 -15.15
C ALA A 149 -1.33 -1.01 -16.63
N ALA A 150 -2.29 -0.70 -17.51
CA ALA A 150 -2.03 -0.46 -18.92
C ALA A 150 -1.17 0.80 -19.15
N ARG A 151 -1.39 1.86 -18.36
CA ARG A 151 -0.59 3.09 -18.43
C ARG A 151 0.87 2.87 -18.01
N TRP A 152 1.12 1.97 -17.07
CA TRP A 152 2.46 1.66 -16.57
C TRP A 152 3.09 0.42 -17.23
N ASP A 153 2.65 0.10 -18.46
CA ASP A 153 3.07 -1.07 -19.24
C ASP A 153 4.53 -1.49 -19.01
N ASN A 154 4.73 -2.75 -18.65
CA ASN A 154 6.02 -3.39 -18.36
C ASN A 154 6.91 -2.73 -17.28
N ARG A 155 6.42 -1.70 -16.57
CA ARG A 155 7.11 -1.05 -15.44
C ARG A 155 6.57 -1.52 -14.11
N VAL A 156 5.24 -1.60 -13.95
CA VAL A 156 4.59 -1.96 -12.68
C VAL A 156 3.55 -3.06 -12.89
N THR A 157 3.67 -4.14 -12.13
CA THR A 157 2.64 -5.18 -12.05
C THR A 157 1.63 -4.81 -10.96
N MET A 158 0.40 -4.50 -11.36
CA MET A 158 -0.71 -4.17 -10.46
C MET A 158 -1.49 -5.42 -10.05
N ARG A 159 -1.97 -5.46 -8.81
CA ARG A 159 -2.84 -6.51 -8.26
C ARG A 159 -3.85 -5.91 -7.29
N ILE A 160 -5.06 -6.45 -7.30
CA ILE A 160 -6.08 -6.21 -6.27
C ILE A 160 -6.15 -7.46 -5.39
N LEU A 161 -6.14 -7.27 -4.07
CA LEU A 161 -6.43 -8.32 -3.09
C LEU A 161 -7.71 -7.94 -2.35
N GLY A 162 -8.72 -8.80 -2.40
CA GLY A 162 -10.04 -8.51 -1.86
C GLY A 162 -11.13 -9.35 -2.54
N PRO A 163 -12.39 -9.25 -2.08
CA PRO A 163 -12.82 -8.50 -0.89
C PRO A 163 -12.32 -9.12 0.43
N MET A 164 -11.97 -8.28 1.41
CA MET A 164 -11.53 -8.69 2.75
C MET A 164 -12.27 -7.93 3.85
N ALA A 165 -12.22 -8.46 5.07
CA ALA A 165 -12.69 -7.72 6.23
C ALA A 165 -11.91 -6.39 6.38
N PRO A 166 -12.56 -5.29 6.81
CA PRO A 166 -12.00 -3.94 6.74
C PRO A 166 -10.99 -3.63 7.86
N TYR A 167 -9.97 -4.46 8.02
CA TYR A 167 -8.97 -4.38 9.08
C TYR A 167 -8.23 -3.03 9.18
N ASP A 168 -8.12 -2.29 8.08
CA ASP A 168 -7.46 -0.98 8.04
C ASP A 168 -8.41 0.16 8.42
N PHE A 169 -9.70 -0.11 8.54
CA PHE A 169 -10.76 0.89 8.75
C PHE A 169 -11.58 0.64 10.02
N VAL A 170 -11.24 -0.38 10.82
CA VAL A 170 -11.81 -0.54 12.17
C VAL A 170 -11.09 0.40 13.14
N VAL A 171 -11.80 1.43 13.60
CA VAL A 171 -11.33 2.35 14.65
C VAL A 171 -11.24 1.61 15.99
N ARG A 172 -10.12 1.76 16.71
CA ARG A 172 -10.05 1.38 18.13
C ARG A 172 -10.74 2.48 18.96
N PRO A 173 -11.67 2.18 19.86
CA PRO A 173 -12.08 3.17 20.86
C PRO A 173 -10.85 3.58 21.68
N LYS A 174 -10.68 4.89 21.89
CA LYS A 174 -9.66 5.41 22.80
C LYS A 174 -10.02 4.96 24.22
N PRO A 175 -9.05 4.50 25.04
CA PRO A 175 -9.31 4.43 26.47
C PRO A 175 -9.59 5.86 26.98
N GLU A 176 -10.71 6.04 27.67
CA GLU A 176 -10.98 7.27 28.43
C GLU A 176 -10.01 7.34 29.62
N ASP A 177 -9.47 8.54 29.87
CA ASP A 177 -8.52 8.83 30.98
C ASP A 177 -9.22 8.84 32.35
#